data_AF-A0A542ZEB1-F1
#
_entry.id   AF-A0A542ZEB1-F1
#
_cell.length_a   1.000
_cell.length_b   1.000
_cell.length_c   1.000
_cell.angle_alpha   90.00
_cell.angle_beta   90.00
_cell.angle_gamma   90.00
#
_symmetry.space_group_name_H-M   'P 1'
#
loop_
_entity.id
_entity.type
_entity.pdbx_description
1 polymer ?
#
loop_
_entity_poly.entity_id
_entity_poly.type
_entity_poly.pdbx_seq_one_letter_code
_entity_poly.pdbx_strand_id
1 'polypeptide(L)'
;RELARLRRRTAAEPVAARGGRPEPTVAAERVALPVGTVVRVGGSGRYAGTTGVVEKRARTRYHVRTRLGLLTVPFAMAEPV
;
A
#
# COMPACT_ATOMS: atom_id res chain seq x y z
N ARG A 1 -36.89 26.14 -8.91
CA ARG A 1 -35.79 27.13 -8.76
C ARG A 1 -35.13 26.84 -7.41
N GLU A 2 -34.24 25.86 -7.30
CA GLU A 2 -32.83 25.81 -7.79
C GLU A 2 -31.85 26.41 -6.76
N LEU A 3 -30.72 25.71 -6.58
CA LEU A 3 -29.49 26.11 -5.87
C LEU A 3 -29.59 26.04 -4.32
N ALA A 4 -28.72 25.37 -3.57
CA ALA A 4 -27.42 24.81 -3.86
C ALA A 4 -27.08 23.74 -2.83
N ARG A 5 -26.53 22.63 -3.31
CA ARG A 5 -25.74 21.69 -2.52
C ARG A 5 -24.47 22.41 -2.07
N LEU A 6 -24.28 22.61 -0.76
CA LEU A 6 -22.96 22.85 -0.16
C LEU A 6 -22.79 21.76 0.92
N ARG A 7 -22.09 20.64 0.68
CA ARG A 7 -20.62 20.55 0.55
C ARG A 7 -19.90 21.53 1.48
N ARG A 8 -19.80 21.16 2.76
CA ARG A 8 -18.64 21.51 3.60
C ARG A 8 -17.97 20.17 3.94
N ARG A 9 -16.99 19.69 3.17
CA ARG A 9 -15.58 20.10 3.21
C ARG A 9 -15.16 20.40 4.66
N THR A 10 -14.97 19.33 5.43
CA THR A 10 -14.07 19.37 6.58
C THR A 10 -12.69 19.77 6.06
N ALA A 11 -12.18 20.84 6.66
CA ALA A 11 -10.94 21.49 6.29
C ALA A 11 -9.77 20.51 6.40
N ALA A 12 -8.97 20.47 5.34
CA ALA A 12 -7.57 20.15 5.46
C ALA A 12 -6.87 21.39 6.02
N GLU A 13 -6.13 21.22 7.12
CA GLU A 13 -4.94 22.02 7.41
C GLU A 13 -3.82 21.04 7.81
N PRO A 14 -2.60 21.21 7.27
CA PRO A 14 -1.56 20.19 7.29
C PRO A 14 -0.59 20.44 8.46
N VAL A 15 -0.50 19.49 9.40
CA VAL A 15 0.63 19.48 10.33
C VAL A 15 1.80 18.79 9.63
N ALA A 16 2.65 19.61 9.02
CA ALA A 16 4.01 19.23 8.68
C ALA A 16 4.80 18.99 9.97
N ALA A 17 4.87 17.74 10.41
CA ALA A 17 5.81 17.29 11.43
C ALA A 17 6.97 16.53 10.75
N ARG A 18 8.16 17.09 10.94
CA ARG A 18 9.45 16.63 10.42
C ARG A 18 9.79 15.23 10.93
N GLY A 19 10.42 14.41 10.08
CA GLY A 19 11.37 13.38 10.51
C GLY A 19 10.83 12.10 11.15
N GLY A 20 9.52 11.88 11.19
CA GLY A 20 8.96 10.58 11.57
C GLY A 20 9.07 9.61 10.40
N ARG A 21 9.89 8.55 10.53
CA ARG A 21 9.61 7.29 9.81
C ARG A 21 8.10 7.06 9.95
N PRO A 22 7.32 6.78 8.88
CA PRO A 22 5.93 6.41 9.08
C PRO A 22 5.95 5.23 10.04
N GLU A 23 5.57 5.50 11.28
CA GLU A 23 5.19 4.49 12.25
C GLU A 23 4.27 3.57 11.47
N PRO A 24 4.55 2.25 11.37
CA PRO A 24 3.65 1.33 10.71
C PRO A 24 2.39 1.28 11.57
N THR A 25 1.51 2.27 11.34
CA THR A 25 0.19 2.36 11.93
C THR A 25 -0.48 1.05 11.60
N VAL A 26 -0.81 0.36 12.69
CA VAL A 26 -1.47 -0.92 12.78
C VAL A 26 -0.69 -2.06 12.12
N ALA A 27 -0.15 -2.92 12.99
CA ALA A 27 -0.27 -4.35 12.82
C ALA A 27 -1.77 -4.69 12.67
N ALA A 28 -2.36 -4.33 11.53
CA ALA A 28 -3.54 -4.99 11.03
C ALA A 28 -3.17 -6.46 11.07
N GLU A 29 -3.94 -7.24 11.82
CA GLU A 29 -4.03 -8.67 11.64
C GLU A 29 -4.08 -8.89 10.12
N ARG A 30 -2.93 -9.25 9.52
CA ARG A 30 -2.76 -9.09 8.07
C ARG A 30 -3.53 -10.20 7.41
N VAL A 31 -4.84 -9.97 7.23
CA VAL A 31 -5.67 -10.73 6.32
C VAL A 31 -4.89 -10.77 5.02
N ALA A 32 -4.47 -11.97 4.65
CA ALA A 32 -3.59 -12.12 3.51
C ALA A 32 -4.29 -11.57 2.26
N LEU A 33 -3.55 -10.76 1.50
CA LEU A 33 -4.06 -10.03 0.36
C LEU A 33 -4.57 -11.01 -0.72
N PRO A 34 -5.76 -10.76 -1.29
CA PRO A 34 -6.26 -11.52 -2.42
C PRO A 34 -5.33 -11.45 -3.64
N VAL A 35 -5.39 -12.48 -4.49
CA VAL A 35 -4.82 -12.41 -5.84
C VAL A 35 -5.52 -11.29 -6.62
N GLY A 36 -4.75 -10.53 -7.41
CA GLY A 36 -5.21 -9.34 -8.11
C GLY A 36 -5.00 -8.03 -7.33
N THR A 37 -4.64 -8.10 -6.04
CA THR A 37 -4.36 -6.89 -5.24
C THR A 37 -3.11 -6.17 -5.78
N VAL A 38 -3.21 -4.86 -5.97
CA VAL A 38 -2.05 -4.01 -6.26
C VAL A 38 -1.31 -3.74 -4.97
N VAL A 39 0.00 -3.99 -4.98
CA VAL A 39 0.86 -3.81 -3.82
C VAL A 39 2.10 -3.00 -4.17
N ARG A 40 2.59 -2.25 -3.20
CA ARG A 40 3.91 -1.63 -3.18
C ARG A 40 4.85 -2.47 -2.32
N VAL A 41 6.04 -2.74 -2.85
CA VAL A 41 7.10 -3.44 -2.13
C VAL A 41 7.78 -2.46 -1.17
N GLY A 42 7.69 -2.73 0.12
CA GLY A 42 8.39 -2.01 1.18
C GLY A 42 9.82 -2.51 1.41
N GLY A 43 10.42 -2.08 2.51
CA GLY A 43 11.80 -2.40 2.87
C GLY A 43 12.83 -1.49 2.19
N SER A 44 14.10 -1.90 2.23
CA SER A 44 15.23 -1.24 1.57
C SER A 44 15.86 -2.19 0.55
N GLY A 45 16.35 -1.64 -0.56
CA GLY A 45 17.02 -2.41 -1.61
C GLY A 45 16.44 -2.19 -3.00
N ARG A 46 16.90 -2.98 -3.97
CA ARG A 46 16.69 -2.78 -5.41
C ARG A 46 15.22 -2.65 -5.84
N TYR A 47 14.30 -3.30 -5.12
CA TYR A 47 12.89 -3.34 -5.47
C TYR A 47 12.00 -2.50 -4.54
N ALA A 48 12.59 -1.80 -3.56
CA ALA A 48 11.84 -0.93 -2.66
C ALA A 48 11.07 0.14 -3.46
N GLY A 49 9.81 0.35 -3.10
CA GLY A 49 8.89 1.26 -3.80
C GLY A 49 8.32 0.71 -5.12
N THR A 50 8.74 -0.47 -5.58
CA THR A 50 8.19 -1.06 -6.80
C THR A 50 6.73 -1.48 -6.58
N THR A 51 5.86 -1.12 -7.53
CA THR A 51 4.46 -1.54 -7.52
C THR A 51 4.25 -2.74 -8.44
N GLY A 52 3.35 -3.64 -8.05
CA GLY A 52 2.91 -4.74 -8.88
C GLY A 52 1.61 -5.38 -8.40
N VAL A 53 1.19 -6.45 -9.08
CA VAL A 53 -0.06 -7.16 -8.80
C VAL A 53 0.26 -8.52 -8.20
N VAL A 54 -0.43 -8.89 -7.12
CA VAL A 54 -0.33 -10.24 -6.54
C VAL A 54 -0.89 -11.25 -7.54
N GLU A 55 -0.04 -12.09 -8.15
CA GLU A 55 -0.48 -13.18 -9.03
C GLU A 55 -0.76 -14.45 -8.24
N LYS A 56 0.01 -14.69 -7.16
CA LYS A 56 -0.12 -15.90 -6.36
C LYS A 56 0.26 -15.64 -4.91
N ARG A 57 -0.44 -16.31 -4.01
CA ARG A 57 -0.12 -16.38 -2.59
C ARG A 57 0.53 -17.71 -2.25
N ALA A 58 1.69 -17.67 -1.62
CA ALA A 58 2.35 -18.82 -1.01
C ALA A 58 2.05 -18.85 0.50
N ARG A 59 2.79 -19.66 1.26
CA ARG A 59 2.60 -19.77 2.72
C ARG A 59 2.97 -18.49 3.48
N THR A 60 4.04 -17.81 3.04
CA THR A 60 4.61 -16.63 3.73
C THR A 60 5.00 -15.48 2.80
N ARG A 61 4.76 -15.65 1.49
CA ARG A 61 5.19 -14.72 0.44
C ARG A 61 4.14 -14.58 -0.66
N TYR A 62 4.10 -13.43 -1.30
CA TYR A 62 3.37 -13.19 -2.54
C TYR A 62 4.32 -13.33 -3.74
N HIS A 63 3.81 -13.85 -4.85
CA HIS A 63 4.41 -13.60 -6.16
C HIS A 63 3.72 -12.38 -6.76
N VAL A 64 4.49 -11.33 -7.02
CA VAL A 64 4.02 -10.03 -7.46
C VAL A 64 4.55 -9.76 -8.86
N ARG A 65 3.64 -9.63 -9.83
CA ARG A 65 3.99 -9.21 -11.18
C ARG A 65 4.25 -7.73 -11.19
N THR A 66 5.46 -7.37 -11.56
CA THR A 66 5.89 -5.98 -11.73
C THR A 66 6.32 -5.74 -13.18
N ARG A 67 6.61 -4.48 -13.52
CA ARG A 67 7.23 -4.14 -14.81
C ARG A 67 8.65 -4.72 -14.97
N LEU A 68 9.32 -5.03 -13.87
CA LEU A 68 10.67 -5.61 -13.85
C LEU A 68 10.66 -7.15 -13.90
N GLY A 69 9.46 -7.76 -13.91
CA GLY A 69 9.27 -9.21 -13.87
C GLY A 69 8.52 -9.67 -12.61
N LEU A 70 8.54 -10.98 -12.37
CA LEU A 70 7.90 -11.61 -11.21
C LEU A 70 8.81 -11.53 -9.99
N LEU A 71 8.34 -10.88 -8.93
CA LEU A 71 9.06 -10.78 -7.65
C LEU A 71 8.41 -11.67 -6.60
N THR A 72 9.24 -12.26 -5.74
CA THR A 72 8.77 -12.98 -4.55
C THR A 72 8.93 -12.08 -3.33
N VAL A 73 7.82 -11.64 -2.73
CA VAL A 73 7.78 -10.60 -1.69
C VAL A 73 7.24 -11.18 -0.39
N PRO A 74 7.96 -11.08 0.75
CA PRO A 74 7.42 -11.45 2.06
C PRO A 74 6.15 -10.68 2.40
N PHE A 75 5.19 -11.31 3.07
CA PHE A 75 3.92 -10.65 3.43
C PHE A 75 4.11 -9.35 4.22
N ALA A 76 5.14 -9.30 5.06
CA ALA A 76 5.46 -8.12 5.87
C ALA A 76 5.88 -6.90 5.02
N MET A 77 6.38 -7.13 3.79
CA MET A 77 6.90 -6.10 2.89
C MET A 77 5.93 -5.76 1.74
N ALA A 78 4.76 -6.39 1.67
CA ALA A 78 3.77 -6.05 0.66
C ALA A 78 2.70 -5.15 1.30
N GLU A 79 2.65 -3.91 0.86
CA GLU A 79 1.65 -2.93 1.29
C GLU A 79 0.60 -2.77 0.19
N PRO A 80 -0.70 -2.94 0.46
CA PRO A 80 -1.73 -2.63 -0.52
C PRO A 80 -1.73 -1.13 -0.87
N VAL A 81 -2.05 -0.80 -2.12
CA VAL A 81 -2.13 0.58 -2.65
C VAL A 81 -3.57 0.93 -2.99
#